data_AF-A0A6F9BXQ4-F1
#
_entry.id   AF-A0A6F9BXQ4-F1
#
_cell.length_a   1.000
_cell.length_b   1.000
_cell.length_c   1.000
_cell.angle_alpha   90.00
_cell.angle_beta   90.00
_cell.angle_gamma   90.00
#
_symmetry.space_group_name_H-M   'P 1'
#
loop_
_entity.id
_entity.type
_entity.pdbx_description
1 polymer ?
#
loop_
_entity_poly.entity_id
_entity_poly.type
_entity_poly.pdbx_seq_one_letter_code
_entity_poly.pdbx_strand_id
1 'polypeptide(L)'
;MMQNENKMDHHCHLYGGKDDILIIRRAQEFKMTLHFNQPVNPIDKFQIEFYIGIDANVLNGTKVIVSFDSSQNVNWTGRMIQQLGDECVVGITPSANAIIGKYYTNVAVIGSNEISRTPKDTGTDFYLLFNAWASNDEVYMPNEEDRGEYVMNDNGCIYQMESGGGRQWFYGQFEEGILDACIKILDDSHMPLENRGDAVKVCRIGAAMMNSQDDHGVLVGNWSDDYSLGTAPTFWIGSDKILLQYANQGPVSYAQCWVYAGTFNTFLRCLGIPARVVSNFNSAHDNTGNIITDLIFNSVGNQLELNERLTRDSIW
;
A
#
# COMPACT_ATOMS: atom_id res chain seq x y z
N MET A 1 13.94 18.03 0.54
CA MET A 1 13.94 16.55 0.69
C MET A 1 14.59 15.79 -0.50
N MET A 2 15.46 16.42 -1.32
CA MET A 2 16.18 15.75 -2.43
C MET A 2 15.31 14.79 -3.28
N GLN A 3 14.10 15.22 -3.64
CA GLN A 3 13.01 14.32 -4.00
C GLN A 3 13.32 13.47 -5.23
N ASN A 4 13.90 14.05 -6.28
CA ASN A 4 14.17 13.34 -7.53
C ASN A 4 15.19 12.20 -7.35
N GLU A 5 16.30 12.45 -6.65
CA GLU A 5 17.33 11.44 -6.36
C GLU A 5 16.74 10.33 -5.48
N ASN A 6 16.12 10.71 -4.35
CA ASN A 6 15.53 9.74 -3.44
C ASN A 6 14.44 8.89 -4.10
N LYS A 7 13.54 9.47 -4.91
CA LYS A 7 12.51 8.70 -5.62
C LYS A 7 13.11 7.71 -6.61
N MET A 8 14.19 8.09 -7.29
CA MET A 8 14.87 7.20 -8.22
C MET A 8 15.50 6.02 -7.47
N ASP A 9 16.28 6.31 -6.43
CA ASP A 9 16.98 5.31 -5.61
C ASP A 9 16.01 4.36 -4.90
N HIS A 10 14.84 4.85 -4.49
CA HIS A 10 13.80 4.06 -3.82
C HIS A 10 12.79 3.41 -4.77
N HIS A 11 12.97 3.48 -6.09
CA HIS A 11 12.02 2.90 -7.07
C HIS A 11 10.59 3.44 -6.89
N CYS A 12 10.48 4.75 -6.68
CA CYS A 12 9.23 5.49 -6.44
C CYS A 12 9.05 6.67 -7.41
N HIS A 13 9.84 6.76 -8.48
CA HIS A 13 9.78 7.85 -9.46
C HIS A 13 8.57 7.77 -10.41
N LEU A 14 7.86 6.63 -10.45
CA LEU A 14 6.71 6.43 -11.34
C LEU A 14 5.38 6.93 -10.78
N TYR A 15 5.27 7.16 -9.46
CA TYR A 15 4.01 7.62 -8.84
C TYR A 15 3.61 9.01 -9.36
N GLY A 16 2.58 9.06 -10.19
CA GLY A 16 2.07 10.24 -10.86
C GLY A 16 1.35 11.22 -9.94
N GLY A 17 1.29 12.49 -10.36
CA GLY A 17 0.63 13.59 -9.62
C GLY A 17 1.27 13.92 -8.27
N LYS A 18 2.47 13.41 -8.00
CA LYS A 18 3.19 13.56 -6.73
C LYS A 18 4.59 14.14 -6.90
N ASP A 19 4.84 14.92 -7.96
CA ASP A 19 6.18 15.45 -8.28
C ASP A 19 6.82 16.18 -7.09
N ASP A 20 6.05 17.01 -6.39
CA ASP A 20 6.49 17.83 -5.25
C ASP A 20 6.42 17.11 -3.88
N ILE A 21 6.04 15.83 -3.84
CA ILE A 21 5.94 15.06 -2.59
C ILE A 21 6.92 13.90 -2.61
N LEU A 22 7.71 13.74 -1.55
CA LEU A 22 8.64 12.61 -1.44
C LEU A 22 7.87 11.30 -1.24
N ILE A 23 8.27 10.26 -1.97
CA ILE A 23 7.79 8.89 -1.79
C ILE A 23 9.03 8.00 -1.70
N ILE A 24 9.15 7.26 -0.62
CA ILE A 24 10.31 6.41 -0.31
C ILE A 24 9.85 5.08 0.29
N ARG A 25 10.78 4.14 0.34
CA ARG A 25 10.57 2.80 0.93
C ARG A 25 11.35 2.67 2.23
N ARG A 26 10.79 1.95 3.21
CA ARG A 26 11.44 1.70 4.50
C ARG A 26 12.73 0.88 4.36
N ALA A 27 13.53 0.78 5.41
CA ALA A 27 14.82 0.05 5.42
C ALA A 27 15.88 0.53 4.42
N GLN A 28 15.71 1.71 3.80
CA GLN A 28 16.66 2.28 2.87
C GLN A 28 16.91 3.75 3.22
N GLU A 29 18.17 4.18 3.12
CA GLU A 29 18.55 5.56 3.43
C GLU A 29 18.02 6.53 2.37
N PHE A 30 17.36 7.59 2.81
CA PHE A 30 17.05 8.76 1.99
C PHE A 30 17.79 9.99 2.52
N LYS A 31 18.03 10.96 1.65
CA LYS A 31 18.79 12.17 1.98
C LYS A 31 17.88 13.39 2.16
N MET A 32 18.22 14.29 3.06
CA MET A 32 17.64 15.64 3.07
C MET A 32 18.69 16.71 3.30
N THR A 33 18.43 17.89 2.72
CA THR A 33 19.15 19.11 3.02
C THR A 33 18.37 19.90 4.07
N LEU A 34 19.05 20.28 5.14
CA LEU A 34 18.60 21.23 6.14
C LEU A 34 19.31 22.56 5.88
N HIS A 35 18.54 23.65 5.89
CA HIS A 35 19.06 25.00 5.81
C HIS A 35 18.87 25.68 7.17
N PHE A 36 19.98 25.99 7.83
CA PHE A 36 19.97 26.68 9.11
C PHE A 36 20.12 28.20 8.89
N ASN A 37 19.86 28.99 9.93
CA ASN A 37 20.07 30.44 9.87
C ASN A 37 21.55 30.84 10.05
N GLN A 38 22.41 29.88 10.41
CA GLN A 38 23.83 30.02 10.60
C GLN A 38 24.52 28.65 10.46
N PRO A 39 25.84 28.61 10.24
CA PRO A 39 26.58 27.35 10.24
C PRO A 39 26.40 26.54 11.51
N VAL A 40 26.12 25.24 11.37
CA VAL A 40 25.92 24.32 12.50
C VAL A 40 27.25 24.10 13.24
N ASN A 41 27.34 24.46 14.51
CA ASN A 41 28.53 24.15 15.29
C ASN A 41 28.50 22.68 15.75
N PRO A 42 29.67 22.03 15.97
CA PRO A 42 29.71 20.65 16.48
C PRO A 42 29.01 20.44 17.84
N ILE A 43 28.76 21.52 18.58
CA ILE A 43 28.04 21.52 19.86
C ILE A 43 26.53 21.68 19.69
N ASP A 44 26.08 22.16 18.54
CA ASP A 44 24.66 22.39 18.28
C ASP A 44 23.97 21.04 18.12
N LYS A 45 22.88 20.86 18.85
CA LYS A 45 22.10 19.63 18.81
C LYS A 45 20.80 19.89 18.09
N PHE A 46 20.49 19.04 17.13
CA PHE A 46 19.19 19.02 16.48
C PHE A 46 18.73 17.59 16.25
N GLN A 47 17.44 17.44 16.07
CA GLN A 47 16.79 16.19 15.75
C GLN A 47 15.69 16.44 14.71
N ILE A 48 15.37 15.40 13.96
CA ILE A 48 14.23 15.41 13.05
C ILE A 48 13.15 14.52 13.64
N GLU A 49 11.94 15.06 13.71
CA GLU A 49 10.77 14.40 14.25
C GLU A 49 9.81 14.08 13.10
N PHE A 50 9.51 12.79 12.92
CA PHE A 50 8.55 12.30 11.94
C PHE A 50 7.28 11.87 12.66
N TYR A 51 6.14 12.21 12.08
CA TYR A 51 4.84 11.98 12.69
C TYR A 51 3.86 11.39 11.68
N ILE A 52 3.03 10.46 12.13
CA ILE A 52 1.93 9.89 11.36
C ILE A 52 0.66 9.85 12.23
N GLY A 53 -0.49 10.21 11.64
CA GLY A 53 -1.75 10.33 12.36
C GLY A 53 -1.90 11.63 13.18
N ILE A 54 -3.02 11.74 13.90
CA ILE A 54 -3.39 12.93 14.68
C ILE A 54 -2.82 12.91 16.12
N ASP A 55 -2.72 11.72 16.74
CA ASP A 55 -2.31 11.53 18.13
C ASP A 55 -0.94 10.84 18.23
N ALA A 56 0.03 11.40 17.50
CA ALA A 56 1.34 10.81 17.33
C ALA A 56 2.15 10.77 18.63
N ASN A 57 2.68 9.60 18.99
CA ASN A 57 3.50 9.39 20.18
C ASN A 57 4.62 8.37 19.95
N VAL A 58 5.66 8.42 20.80
CA VAL A 58 6.86 7.59 20.63
C VAL A 58 6.59 6.12 20.96
N LEU A 59 5.70 5.85 21.93
CA LEU A 59 5.48 4.50 22.46
C LEU A 59 4.85 3.55 21.43
N ASN A 60 3.94 4.05 20.59
CA ASN A 60 3.31 3.27 19.53
C ASN A 60 3.99 3.44 18.15
N GLY A 61 5.14 4.13 18.09
CA GLY A 61 5.90 4.33 16.86
C GLY A 61 5.33 5.37 15.89
N THR A 62 4.22 6.05 16.23
CA THR A 62 3.61 7.08 15.37
C THR A 62 4.32 8.44 15.43
N LYS A 63 5.19 8.64 16.42
CA LYS A 63 6.22 9.69 16.44
C LYS A 63 7.60 9.04 16.46
N VAL A 64 8.44 9.36 15.49
CA VAL A 64 9.83 8.92 15.43
C VAL A 64 10.76 10.12 15.58
N ILE A 65 11.79 10.00 16.42
CA ILE A 65 12.80 11.03 16.62
C ILE A 65 14.13 10.48 16.13
N VAL A 66 14.76 11.21 15.21
CA VAL A 66 16.08 10.89 14.67
C VAL A 66 17.06 11.95 15.13
N SER A 67 17.95 11.56 16.03
CA SER A 67 19.06 12.40 16.49
C SER A 67 20.32 12.08 15.69
N PHE A 68 21.17 13.08 15.52
CA PHE A 68 22.43 12.99 14.77
C PHE A 68 23.67 13.04 15.68
N ASP A 69 23.46 13.07 17.00
CA ASP A 69 24.53 12.77 17.94
C ASP A 69 24.81 11.25 17.91
N SER A 70 26.00 10.85 18.32
CA SER A 70 26.47 9.46 18.37
C SER A 70 25.65 8.52 19.30
N SER A 71 24.44 8.92 19.68
CA SER A 71 23.49 8.09 20.41
C SER A 71 22.90 7.03 19.48
N GLN A 72 22.62 5.84 20.02
CA GLN A 72 21.93 4.82 19.24
C GLN A 72 20.45 5.19 19.13
N ASN A 73 20.02 5.55 17.92
CA ASN A 73 18.60 5.59 17.62
C ASN A 73 18.07 4.16 17.54
N VAL A 74 17.04 3.84 18.33
CA VAL A 74 16.51 2.47 18.46
C VAL A 74 15.64 2.05 17.26
N ASN A 75 15.03 3.02 16.55
CA ASN A 75 14.08 2.74 15.48
C ASN A 75 14.59 3.18 14.10
N TRP A 76 14.72 4.49 13.87
CA TRP A 76 15.25 5.04 12.61
C TRP A 76 16.64 5.61 12.84
N THR A 77 17.60 5.34 11.96
CA THR A 77 18.97 5.83 12.12
C THR A 77 19.19 7.08 11.28
N GLY A 78 20.00 8.01 11.80
CA GLY A 78 20.40 9.23 11.12
C GLY A 78 21.91 9.39 11.13
N ARG A 79 22.48 9.93 10.06
CA ARG A 79 23.89 10.32 10.00
C ARG A 79 24.08 11.62 9.24
N MET A 80 25.08 12.38 9.66
CA MET A 80 25.55 13.55 8.93
C MET A 80 26.34 13.08 7.69
N ILE A 81 25.97 13.54 6.50
CA ILE A 81 26.66 13.21 5.24
C ILE A 81 27.66 14.31 4.91
N GLN A 82 27.18 15.55 4.88
CA GLN A 82 27.96 16.71 4.51
C GLN A 82 27.47 17.93 5.28
N GLN A 83 28.39 18.83 5.60
CA GLN A 83 28.07 20.13 6.14
C GLN A 83 28.91 21.19 5.45
N LEU A 84 28.25 22.19 4.87
CA LEU A 84 28.90 23.29 4.17
C LEU A 84 28.18 24.60 4.51
N GLY A 85 28.83 25.45 5.29
CA GLY A 85 28.20 26.68 5.77
C GLY A 85 26.97 26.38 6.63
N ASP A 86 25.85 27.00 6.29
CA ASP A 86 24.52 26.85 6.90
C ASP A 86 23.71 25.69 6.30
N GLU A 87 24.24 25.00 5.29
CA GLU A 87 23.62 23.81 4.72
C GLU A 87 24.18 22.53 5.34
N CYS A 88 23.28 21.62 5.68
CA CYS A 88 23.60 20.31 6.21
C CYS A 88 22.83 19.24 5.47
N VAL A 89 23.56 18.29 4.87
CA VAL A 89 22.98 17.10 4.26
C VAL A 89 23.03 15.96 5.26
N VAL A 90 21.86 15.38 5.56
CA VAL A 90 21.72 14.22 6.42
C VAL A 90 21.16 13.03 5.67
N GLY A 91 21.59 11.83 6.06
CA GLY A 91 21.03 10.56 5.63
C GLY A 91 20.17 9.99 6.75
N ILE A 92 18.98 9.50 6.40
CA ILE A 92 18.03 8.91 7.36
C ILE A 92 17.57 7.57 6.82
N THR A 93 17.66 6.54 7.64
CA THR A 93 17.22 5.18 7.30
C THR A 93 16.06 4.79 8.20
N PRO A 94 14.83 4.69 7.65
CA PRO A 94 13.70 4.15 8.38
C PRO A 94 13.92 2.68 8.77
N SER A 95 13.38 2.26 9.91
CA SER A 95 13.36 0.85 10.32
C SER A 95 12.69 -0.02 9.28
N ALA A 96 13.09 -1.29 9.18
CA ALA A 96 12.40 -2.29 8.37
C ALA A 96 10.98 -2.61 8.87
N ASN A 97 10.61 -2.21 10.08
CA ASN A 97 9.25 -2.35 10.62
C ASN A 97 8.51 -1.00 10.69
N ALA A 98 9.02 0.04 10.02
CA ALA A 98 8.40 1.36 10.05
C ALA A 98 6.95 1.31 9.52
N ILE A 99 6.09 2.11 10.13
CA ILE A 99 4.67 2.22 9.78
C ILE A 99 4.56 2.76 8.35
N ILE A 100 3.74 2.13 7.51
CA ILE A 100 3.47 2.56 6.15
C ILE A 100 2.38 3.63 6.13
N GLY A 101 2.60 4.71 5.37
CA GLY A 101 1.64 5.79 5.24
C GLY A 101 2.29 7.16 5.02
N LYS A 102 1.46 8.20 5.20
CA LYS A 102 1.85 9.60 5.02
C LYS A 102 2.36 10.19 6.33
N TYR A 103 3.60 10.66 6.31
CA TYR A 103 4.24 11.34 7.44
C TYR A 103 4.29 12.85 7.20
N TYR A 104 4.33 13.60 8.30
CA TYR A 104 4.77 15.00 8.32
C TYR A 104 6.04 15.15 9.17
N THR A 105 6.82 16.17 8.87
CA THR A 105 8.19 16.33 9.40
C THR A 105 8.31 17.64 10.16
N ASN A 106 8.99 17.62 11.32
CA ASN A 106 9.50 18.82 11.98
C ASN A 106 11.00 18.70 12.23
N VAL A 107 11.70 19.82 12.19
CA VAL A 107 13.09 19.92 12.67
C VAL A 107 13.06 20.59 14.03
N ALA A 108 13.72 19.98 15.01
CA ALA A 108 13.81 20.49 16.37
C ALA A 108 15.27 20.78 16.74
N VAL A 109 15.56 22.04 17.08
CA VAL A 109 16.87 22.48 17.58
C VAL A 109 16.83 22.47 19.10
N ILE A 110 17.79 21.80 19.72
CA ILE A 110 17.88 21.58 21.17
C ILE A 110 18.86 22.60 21.74
N GLY A 111 18.33 23.66 22.34
CA GLY A 111 19.10 24.63 23.11
C GLY A 111 19.34 24.17 24.55
N SER A 112 20.05 24.98 25.32
CA SER A 112 20.37 24.69 26.73
C SER A 112 19.13 24.60 27.63
N ASN A 113 18.10 25.41 27.35
CA ASN A 113 16.89 25.53 28.18
C ASN A 113 15.57 25.31 27.41
N GLU A 114 15.60 25.18 26.08
CA GLU A 114 14.39 25.10 25.26
C GLU A 114 14.63 24.25 24.00
N ILE A 115 13.56 23.63 23.49
CA ILE A 115 13.54 22.97 22.19
C ILE A 115 12.69 23.80 21.24
N SER A 116 13.32 24.42 20.25
CA SER A 116 12.64 25.16 19.19
C SER A 116 12.30 24.23 18.03
N ARG A 117 11.05 24.25 17.56
CA ARG A 117 10.59 23.40 16.45
C ARG A 117 10.17 24.25 15.26
N THR A 118 10.41 23.75 14.06
CA THR A 118 9.78 24.31 12.85
C THR A 118 8.25 24.19 12.95
N PRO A 119 7.49 25.13 12.37
CA PRO A 119 6.07 24.93 12.18
C PRO A 119 5.82 23.75 11.24
N LYS A 120 4.61 23.20 11.28
CA LYS A 120 4.20 22.15 10.34
C LYS A 120 4.23 22.71 8.91
N ASP A 121 4.95 22.03 8.03
CA ASP A 121 5.05 22.36 6.61
C ASP A 121 4.61 21.18 5.74
N THR A 122 3.49 21.33 5.05
CA THR A 122 2.94 20.29 4.16
C THR A 122 3.85 20.00 2.96
N GLY A 123 4.78 20.91 2.61
CA GLY A 123 5.80 20.67 1.58
C GLY A 123 6.87 19.66 2.00
N THR A 124 6.91 19.29 3.29
CA THR A 124 7.81 18.25 3.83
C THR A 124 7.08 16.96 4.22
N ASP A 125 5.79 16.86 3.89
CA ASP A 125 5.05 15.61 3.98
C ASP A 125 5.64 14.60 2.99
N PHE A 126 5.62 13.31 3.36
CA PHE A 126 6.10 12.25 2.47
C PHE A 126 5.39 10.93 2.73
N TYR A 127 5.44 10.02 1.76
CA TYR A 127 4.94 8.65 1.92
C TYR A 127 6.10 7.71 2.16
N LEU A 128 5.92 6.82 3.14
CA LEU A 128 6.80 5.69 3.38
C LEU A 128 6.07 4.40 3.02
N LEU A 129 6.68 3.58 2.16
CA LEU A 129 6.13 2.33 1.62
C LEU A 129 6.94 1.09 2.03
N PHE A 130 6.38 -0.09 1.79
CA PHE A 130 7.10 -1.36 1.94
C PHE A 130 8.27 -1.46 0.95
N ASN A 131 9.31 -2.22 1.30
CA ASN A 131 10.54 -2.31 0.51
C ASN A 131 10.90 -3.73 0.07
N ALA A 132 10.50 -4.09 -1.16
CA ALA A 132 10.88 -5.38 -1.76
C ALA A 132 12.39 -5.52 -2.05
N TRP A 133 13.17 -4.43 -2.05
CA TRP A 133 14.63 -4.44 -2.31
C TRP A 133 15.46 -4.59 -1.04
N ALA A 134 14.90 -4.33 0.14
CA ALA A 134 15.65 -4.38 1.39
C ALA A 134 15.62 -5.77 2.01
N SER A 135 16.79 -6.42 2.12
CA SER A 135 16.91 -7.80 2.63
C SER A 135 16.42 -8.06 4.06
N ASN A 136 16.24 -6.99 4.84
CA ASN A 136 15.72 -7.03 6.20
C ASN A 136 14.24 -6.62 6.32
N ASP A 137 13.58 -6.28 5.21
CA ASP A 137 12.14 -6.04 5.14
C ASP A 137 11.39 -7.38 4.97
N GLU A 138 10.23 -7.52 5.63
CA GLU A 138 9.42 -8.74 5.55
C GLU A 138 8.94 -9.07 4.13
N VAL A 139 8.83 -8.06 3.25
CA VAL A 139 8.40 -8.24 1.86
C VAL A 139 9.56 -8.38 0.88
N TYR A 140 10.77 -8.60 1.38
CA TYR A 140 11.96 -8.76 0.55
C TYR A 140 11.77 -9.84 -0.52
N MET A 141 12.10 -9.48 -1.75
CA MET A 141 12.04 -10.36 -2.90
C MET A 141 13.40 -10.33 -3.57
N PRO A 142 14.23 -11.38 -3.53
CA PRO A 142 15.66 -11.29 -3.87
C PRO A 142 15.97 -11.08 -5.36
N ASN A 143 15.11 -11.57 -6.25
CA ASN A 143 15.32 -11.48 -7.70
C ASN A 143 14.80 -10.13 -8.26
N GLU A 144 15.61 -9.46 -9.09
CA GLU A 144 15.25 -8.16 -9.69
C GLU A 144 14.14 -8.27 -10.72
N GLU A 145 14.11 -9.32 -11.53
CA GLU A 145 13.04 -9.57 -12.50
C GLU A 145 11.70 -9.81 -11.78
N ASP A 146 11.72 -10.53 -10.66
CA ASP A 146 10.54 -10.74 -9.82
C ASP A 146 10.05 -9.41 -9.20
N ARG A 147 10.96 -8.53 -8.75
CA ARG A 147 10.58 -7.18 -8.29
C ARG A 147 10.00 -6.33 -9.43
N GLY A 148 10.60 -6.44 -10.61
CA GLY A 148 10.10 -5.86 -11.85
C GLY A 148 8.66 -6.28 -12.14
N GLU A 149 8.36 -7.57 -12.04
CA GLU A 149 7.03 -8.12 -12.32
C GLU A 149 6.02 -7.89 -11.19
N TYR A 150 6.38 -8.19 -9.94
CA TYR A 150 5.42 -8.26 -8.83
C TYR A 150 5.24 -6.95 -8.08
N VAL A 151 6.05 -5.92 -8.35
CA VAL A 151 5.92 -4.58 -7.77
C VAL A 151 5.81 -3.51 -8.85
N MET A 152 6.72 -3.51 -9.83
CA MET A 152 6.86 -2.41 -10.79
C MET A 152 6.02 -2.55 -12.06
N ASN A 153 5.56 -3.75 -12.42
CA ASN A 153 4.68 -3.92 -13.57
C ASN A 153 3.26 -3.46 -13.21
N ASP A 154 2.76 -2.46 -13.93
CA ASP A 154 1.43 -1.85 -13.75
C ASP A 154 0.39 -2.45 -14.70
N ASN A 155 0.78 -3.44 -15.49
CA ASN A 155 -0.07 -4.22 -16.37
C ASN A 155 0.01 -5.70 -15.98
N GLY A 156 -1.04 -6.46 -16.31
CA GLY A 156 -1.07 -7.88 -16.07
C GLY A 156 -2.12 -8.60 -16.91
N CYS A 157 -2.18 -9.91 -16.74
CA CYS A 157 -3.19 -10.75 -17.36
C CYS A 157 -3.94 -11.54 -16.29
N ILE A 158 -5.27 -11.52 -16.35
CA ILE A 158 -6.12 -12.37 -15.52
C ILE A 158 -6.70 -13.48 -16.38
N TYR A 159 -6.28 -14.72 -16.12
CA TYR A 159 -6.72 -15.89 -16.86
C TYR A 159 -8.17 -16.24 -16.50
N GLN A 160 -8.99 -16.50 -17.53
CA GLN A 160 -10.42 -16.81 -17.39
C GLN A 160 -10.80 -18.13 -18.07
N MET A 161 -9.87 -18.77 -18.79
CA MET A 161 -10.09 -20.04 -19.47
C MET A 161 -8.89 -20.97 -19.27
N GLU A 162 -9.16 -22.27 -19.09
CA GLU A 162 -8.12 -23.31 -18.98
C GLU A 162 -7.19 -23.36 -20.19
N SER A 163 -7.69 -22.99 -21.37
CA SER A 163 -6.92 -22.89 -22.61
C SER A 163 -5.84 -21.80 -22.60
N GLY A 164 -5.70 -21.06 -21.50
CA GLY A 164 -4.80 -19.91 -21.38
C GLY A 164 -5.41 -18.59 -21.85
N GLY A 165 -6.71 -18.58 -22.17
CA GLY A 165 -7.46 -17.36 -22.46
C GLY A 165 -7.56 -16.49 -21.22
N GLY A 166 -7.18 -15.22 -21.35
CA GLY A 166 -7.22 -14.24 -20.27
C GLY A 166 -7.49 -12.84 -20.77
N ARG A 167 -7.72 -11.93 -19.83
CA ARG A 167 -7.96 -10.52 -20.09
C ARG A 167 -6.78 -9.70 -19.60
N GLN A 168 -6.34 -8.75 -20.42
CA GLN A 168 -5.39 -7.72 -19.99
C GLN A 168 -6.02 -6.84 -18.91
N TRP A 169 -5.28 -6.59 -17.85
CA TRP A 169 -5.71 -5.80 -16.72
C TRP A 169 -4.69 -4.72 -16.42
N PHE A 170 -5.13 -3.47 -16.45
CA PHE A 170 -4.31 -2.33 -16.05
C PHE A 170 -4.41 -2.16 -14.53
N TYR A 171 -3.37 -2.56 -13.80
CA TYR A 171 -3.31 -2.35 -12.36
C TYR A 171 -3.20 -0.86 -12.04
N GLY A 172 -2.36 -0.13 -12.76
CA GLY A 172 -2.25 1.33 -12.66
C GLY A 172 -1.84 1.83 -11.27
N GLN A 173 -1.07 1.07 -10.48
CA GLN A 173 -0.71 1.42 -9.10
C GLN A 173 0.07 2.74 -8.96
N PHE A 174 0.63 3.25 -10.06
CA PHE A 174 1.37 4.50 -10.13
C PHE A 174 0.57 5.67 -10.71
N GLU A 175 -0.68 5.45 -11.13
CA GLU A 175 -1.53 6.53 -11.62
C GLU A 175 -1.80 7.57 -10.53
N GLU A 176 -2.05 8.81 -10.95
CA GLU A 176 -2.34 9.92 -10.05
C GLU A 176 -3.53 9.58 -9.13
N GLY A 177 -3.35 9.83 -7.83
CA GLY A 177 -4.38 9.61 -6.81
C GLY A 177 -4.51 8.16 -6.31
N ILE A 178 -3.92 7.17 -6.97
CA ILE A 178 -4.04 5.76 -6.54
C ILE A 178 -3.37 5.48 -5.20
N LEU A 179 -2.21 6.08 -4.95
CA LEU A 179 -1.55 5.97 -3.64
C LEU A 179 -2.42 6.56 -2.52
N ASP A 180 -3.08 7.69 -2.76
CA ASP A 180 -3.99 8.29 -1.78
C ASP A 180 -5.22 7.43 -1.56
N ALA A 181 -5.77 6.83 -2.62
CA ALA A 181 -6.86 5.88 -2.51
C ALA A 181 -6.46 4.66 -1.65
N CYS A 182 -5.25 4.12 -1.82
CA CYS A 182 -4.76 3.00 -1.01
C CYS A 182 -4.56 3.38 0.45
N ILE A 183 -4.03 4.57 0.74
CA ILE A 183 -3.95 5.07 2.14
C ILE A 183 -5.34 5.30 2.72
N LYS A 184 -6.28 5.85 1.94
CA LYS A 184 -7.68 6.02 2.34
C LYS A 184 -8.36 4.69 2.68
N ILE A 185 -8.12 3.62 1.92
CA ILE A 185 -8.64 2.28 2.25
C ILE A 185 -8.17 1.83 3.65
N LEU A 186 -6.89 2.07 3.98
CA LEU A 186 -6.38 1.78 5.32
C LEU A 186 -7.01 2.67 6.41
N ASP A 187 -7.31 3.92 6.10
CA ASP A 187 -7.99 4.84 7.04
C ASP A 187 -9.46 4.46 7.25
N ASP A 188 -10.20 4.16 6.18
CA ASP A 188 -11.61 3.78 6.20
C ASP A 188 -11.83 2.42 6.89
N SER A 189 -10.82 1.53 6.85
CA SER A 189 -10.83 0.27 7.61
C SER A 189 -10.68 0.45 9.12
N HIS A 190 -10.39 1.66 9.58
CA HIS A 190 -10.00 1.97 10.95
C HIS A 190 -8.82 1.13 11.47
N MET A 191 -7.94 0.69 10.57
CA MET A 191 -6.75 -0.07 10.91
C MET A 191 -5.82 0.78 11.80
N PRO A 192 -5.49 0.32 13.02
CA PRO A 192 -4.55 1.02 13.90
C PRO A 192 -3.21 1.24 13.21
N LEU A 193 -2.63 2.43 13.35
CA LEU A 193 -1.40 2.84 12.64
C LEU A 193 -0.24 1.91 12.96
N GLU A 194 -0.10 1.46 14.21
CA GLU A 194 0.92 0.52 14.66
C GLU A 194 0.90 -0.82 13.91
N ASN A 195 -0.23 -1.18 13.31
CA ASN A 195 -0.36 -2.42 12.53
C ASN A 195 0.01 -2.23 11.06
N ARG A 196 0.12 -0.99 10.55
CA ARG A 196 0.38 -0.75 9.11
C ARG A 196 1.82 -1.03 8.68
N GLY A 197 2.71 -1.30 9.65
CA GLY A 197 4.06 -1.79 9.38
C GLY A 197 4.17 -3.31 9.23
N ASP A 198 3.06 -4.06 9.32
CA ASP A 198 3.02 -5.53 9.23
C ASP A 198 2.28 -5.93 7.95
N ALA A 199 3.00 -6.50 6.99
CA ALA A 199 2.45 -6.84 5.68
C ALA A 199 1.34 -7.89 5.78
N VAL A 200 1.40 -8.83 6.73
CA VAL A 200 0.35 -9.83 6.94
C VAL A 200 -0.95 -9.16 7.38
N LYS A 201 -0.87 -8.21 8.33
CA LYS A 201 -2.04 -7.46 8.79
C LYS A 201 -2.59 -6.55 7.69
N VAL A 202 -1.72 -5.87 6.93
CA VAL A 202 -2.12 -5.03 5.80
C VAL A 202 -2.81 -5.86 4.72
N CYS A 203 -2.28 -7.03 4.38
CA CYS A 203 -2.93 -7.95 3.44
C CYS A 203 -4.30 -8.41 3.94
N ARG A 204 -4.41 -8.76 5.22
CA ARG A 204 -5.69 -9.23 5.80
C ARG A 204 -6.77 -8.13 5.77
N ILE A 205 -6.42 -6.93 6.22
CA ILE A 205 -7.36 -5.79 6.22
C ILE A 205 -7.66 -5.35 4.80
N GLY A 206 -6.65 -5.24 3.93
CA GLY A 206 -6.84 -4.88 2.54
C GLY A 206 -7.78 -5.84 1.81
N ALA A 207 -7.64 -7.15 2.03
CA ALA A 207 -8.53 -8.15 1.43
C ALA A 207 -9.98 -8.00 1.91
N ALA A 208 -10.20 -7.80 3.22
CA ALA A 208 -11.52 -7.55 3.78
C ALA A 208 -12.16 -6.29 3.18
N MET A 209 -11.39 -5.20 3.13
CA MET A 209 -11.80 -3.92 2.55
C MET A 209 -12.06 -3.96 1.05
N MET A 210 -11.72 -5.03 0.33
CA MET A 210 -12.17 -5.12 -1.06
C MET A 210 -13.69 -5.32 -1.15
N ASN A 211 -14.32 -5.97 -0.16
CA ASN A 211 -15.77 -6.22 -0.16
C ASN A 211 -16.53 -5.13 0.60
N SER A 212 -17.50 -4.51 -0.05
CA SER A 212 -18.33 -3.47 0.59
C SER A 212 -19.44 -4.03 1.48
N GLN A 213 -19.88 -5.26 1.25
CA GLN A 213 -21.08 -5.80 1.89
C GLN A 213 -20.90 -6.09 3.39
N ASP A 214 -19.67 -6.36 3.81
CA ASP A 214 -19.34 -6.62 5.23
C ASP A 214 -18.67 -5.40 5.89
N ASP A 215 -17.68 -4.80 5.22
CA ASP A 215 -16.76 -3.84 5.82
C ASP A 215 -16.91 -2.40 5.28
N HIS A 216 -17.97 -2.11 4.50
CA HIS A 216 -18.13 -0.84 3.79
C HIS A 216 -16.91 -0.48 2.90
N GLY A 217 -16.23 -1.52 2.43
CA GLY A 217 -15.09 -1.49 1.53
C GLY A 217 -15.37 -1.07 0.08
N VAL A 218 -14.45 -1.42 -0.81
CA VAL A 218 -14.28 -0.80 -2.13
C VAL A 218 -15.34 -1.23 -3.14
N LEU A 219 -15.68 -2.51 -3.22
CA LEU A 219 -16.46 -3.09 -4.31
C LEU A 219 -17.74 -3.76 -3.84
N VAL A 220 -18.83 -3.50 -4.57
CA VAL A 220 -20.12 -4.17 -4.38
C VAL A 220 -20.19 -5.40 -5.30
N GLY A 221 -20.32 -6.59 -4.72
CA GLY A 221 -20.40 -7.85 -5.47
C GLY A 221 -21.78 -8.06 -6.11
N ASN A 222 -21.83 -8.51 -7.37
CA ASN A 222 -23.08 -8.84 -8.04
C ASN A 222 -22.91 -9.94 -9.12
N TRP A 223 -23.73 -10.98 -9.01
CA TRP A 223 -23.80 -12.15 -9.91
C TRP A 223 -25.21 -12.37 -10.48
N SER A 224 -26.13 -11.38 -10.37
CA SER A 224 -27.53 -11.53 -10.81
C SER A 224 -27.75 -11.35 -12.31
N ASP A 225 -26.70 -10.95 -13.06
CA ASP A 225 -26.76 -10.48 -14.45
C ASP A 225 -27.62 -9.22 -14.68
N ASP A 226 -28.11 -8.58 -13.63
CA ASP A 226 -28.67 -7.23 -13.65
C ASP A 226 -27.68 -6.23 -13.06
N TYR A 227 -27.01 -5.48 -13.94
CA TYR A 227 -26.06 -4.44 -13.59
C TYR A 227 -26.60 -3.03 -13.84
N SER A 228 -27.92 -2.84 -13.98
CA SER A 228 -28.54 -1.57 -14.37
C SER A 228 -28.22 -0.36 -13.49
N LEU A 229 -27.83 -0.60 -12.23
CA LEU A 229 -27.47 0.43 -11.25
C LEU A 229 -25.95 0.64 -11.08
N GLY A 230 -25.13 0.05 -11.95
CA GLY A 230 -23.67 0.16 -11.85
C GLY A 230 -22.95 -0.23 -13.14
N THR A 231 -21.66 -0.51 -13.03
CA THR A 231 -20.85 -1.01 -14.14
C THR A 231 -20.86 -2.54 -14.12
N ALA A 232 -21.16 -3.17 -15.26
CA ALA A 232 -21.06 -4.61 -15.39
C ALA A 232 -19.61 -5.08 -15.10
N PRO A 233 -19.38 -6.13 -14.29
CA PRO A 233 -18.04 -6.60 -13.94
C PRO A 233 -17.12 -6.88 -15.14
N THR A 234 -17.70 -7.26 -16.28
CA THR A 234 -17.00 -7.54 -17.55
C THR A 234 -16.57 -6.29 -18.33
N PHE A 235 -16.98 -5.09 -17.93
CA PHE A 235 -16.52 -3.83 -18.52
C PHE A 235 -15.29 -3.25 -17.85
N TRP A 236 -14.95 -3.71 -16.65
CA TRP A 236 -13.68 -3.33 -16.05
C TRP A 236 -12.51 -3.91 -16.86
N ILE A 237 -11.52 -3.04 -17.10
CA ILE A 237 -10.27 -3.36 -17.80
C ILE A 237 -9.04 -3.01 -16.94
N GLY A 238 -9.27 -2.55 -15.71
CA GLY A 238 -8.25 -2.04 -14.82
C GLY A 238 -8.83 -1.59 -13.48
N SER A 239 -7.94 -1.33 -12.53
CA SER A 239 -8.27 -0.98 -11.15
C SER A 239 -8.17 0.51 -10.84
N ASP A 240 -7.50 1.26 -11.70
CA ASP A 240 -7.31 2.71 -11.61
C ASP A 240 -8.65 3.44 -11.42
N LYS A 241 -9.60 3.22 -12.33
CA LYS A 241 -10.92 3.88 -12.28
C LYS A 241 -11.74 3.46 -11.08
N ILE A 242 -11.62 2.19 -10.67
CA ILE A 242 -12.33 1.65 -9.50
C ILE A 242 -11.84 2.37 -8.23
N LEU A 243 -10.53 2.42 -8.01
CA LEU A 243 -9.95 3.02 -6.82
C LEU A 243 -10.17 4.53 -6.76
N LEU A 244 -10.07 5.23 -7.91
CA LEU A 244 -10.38 6.65 -8.00
C LEU A 244 -11.86 6.94 -7.76
N GLN A 245 -12.76 6.11 -8.27
CA GLN A 245 -14.19 6.25 -8.00
C GLN A 245 -14.47 6.01 -6.50
N TYR A 246 -13.85 5.00 -5.90
CA TYR A 246 -13.98 4.73 -4.47
C TYR A 246 -13.51 5.91 -3.61
N ALA A 247 -12.33 6.44 -3.89
CA ALA A 247 -11.78 7.56 -3.14
C ALA A 247 -12.69 8.80 -3.16
N ASN A 248 -13.41 9.02 -4.27
CA ASN A 248 -14.28 10.16 -4.46
C ASN A 248 -15.73 9.96 -3.98
N GLN A 249 -16.28 8.75 -4.13
CA GLN A 249 -17.73 8.50 -4.02
C GLN A 249 -18.09 7.33 -3.09
N GLY A 250 -17.13 6.58 -2.58
CA GLY A 250 -17.37 5.38 -1.77
C GLY A 250 -17.58 4.11 -2.63
N PRO A 251 -18.23 3.07 -2.08
CA PRO A 251 -18.29 1.74 -2.71
C PRO A 251 -18.71 1.74 -4.19
N VAL A 252 -18.03 0.92 -5.00
CA VAL A 252 -18.16 0.88 -6.46
C VAL A 252 -18.90 -0.38 -6.91
N SER A 253 -20.03 -0.17 -7.60
CA SER A 253 -20.83 -1.22 -8.21
C SER A 253 -20.43 -1.45 -9.68
N TYR A 254 -20.16 -2.66 -10.18
CA TYR A 254 -20.15 -3.96 -9.51
C TYR A 254 -18.85 -4.73 -9.75
N ALA A 255 -18.61 -5.75 -8.95
CA ALA A 255 -17.46 -6.63 -9.06
C ALA A 255 -17.83 -8.12 -9.02
N GLN A 256 -16.93 -8.92 -9.59
CA GLN A 256 -16.84 -10.37 -9.43
C GLN A 256 -15.39 -10.74 -9.10
N CYS A 257 -15.11 -12.02 -8.86
CA CYS A 257 -13.85 -12.51 -8.28
C CYS A 257 -12.58 -11.93 -8.93
N TRP A 258 -12.51 -11.83 -10.26
CA TRP A 258 -11.33 -11.26 -10.95
C TRP A 258 -11.19 -9.74 -10.75
N VAL A 259 -12.29 -9.01 -10.59
CA VAL A 259 -12.29 -7.56 -10.33
C VAL A 259 -11.80 -7.30 -8.90
N TYR A 260 -12.23 -8.12 -7.94
CA TYR A 260 -11.71 -8.11 -6.57
C TYR A 260 -10.19 -8.39 -6.58
N ALA A 261 -9.76 -9.46 -7.25
CA ALA A 261 -8.36 -9.84 -7.30
C ALA A 261 -7.49 -8.78 -7.99
N GLY A 262 -7.94 -8.21 -9.12
CA GLY A 262 -7.23 -7.14 -9.82
C GLY A 262 -7.06 -5.90 -8.95
N THR A 263 -8.14 -5.45 -8.31
CA THR A 263 -8.14 -4.27 -7.43
C THR A 263 -7.27 -4.48 -6.19
N PHE A 264 -7.33 -5.68 -5.58
CA PHE A 264 -6.49 -6.00 -4.45
C PHE A 264 -5.01 -6.07 -4.83
N ASN A 265 -4.70 -6.62 -6.01
CA ASN A 265 -3.33 -6.66 -6.51
C ASN A 265 -2.77 -5.25 -6.72
N THR A 266 -3.56 -4.31 -7.26
CA THR A 266 -3.18 -2.89 -7.34
C THR A 266 -2.90 -2.30 -5.96
N PHE A 267 -3.77 -2.54 -4.98
CA PHE A 267 -3.59 -2.06 -3.61
C PHE A 267 -2.26 -2.54 -3.00
N LEU A 268 -1.95 -3.83 -3.11
CA LEU A 268 -0.72 -4.41 -2.60
C LEU A 268 0.53 -3.84 -3.30
N ARG A 269 0.54 -3.83 -4.65
CA ARG A 269 1.66 -3.31 -5.44
C ARG A 269 1.89 -1.82 -5.17
N CYS A 270 0.81 -1.04 -5.04
CA CYS A 270 0.88 0.39 -4.72
C CYS A 270 1.57 0.67 -3.39
N LEU A 271 1.33 -0.17 -2.37
CA LEU A 271 1.98 -0.05 -1.07
C LEU A 271 3.40 -0.66 -1.03
N GLY A 272 3.85 -1.30 -2.12
CA GLY A 272 5.16 -1.92 -2.25
C GLY A 272 5.25 -3.37 -1.81
N ILE A 273 4.11 -4.04 -1.62
CA ILE A 273 4.04 -5.48 -1.32
C ILE A 273 4.03 -6.25 -2.66
N PRO A 274 5.00 -7.14 -2.93
CA PRO A 274 4.98 -7.96 -4.13
C PRO A 274 3.73 -8.84 -4.20
N ALA A 275 3.00 -8.76 -5.31
CA ALA A 275 1.73 -9.48 -5.47
C ALA A 275 1.49 -9.95 -6.92
N ARG A 276 0.66 -10.98 -7.08
CA ARG A 276 0.16 -11.47 -8.37
C ARG A 276 -1.25 -12.02 -8.25
N VAL A 277 -2.03 -11.89 -9.32
CA VAL A 277 -3.34 -12.54 -9.46
C VAL A 277 -3.14 -13.99 -9.90
N VAL A 278 -3.89 -14.91 -9.28
CA VAL A 278 -3.88 -16.34 -9.60
C VAL A 278 -5.30 -16.76 -9.95
N SER A 279 -5.44 -17.55 -11.02
CA SER A 279 -6.70 -18.18 -11.40
C SER A 279 -6.62 -19.68 -11.12
N ASN A 280 -7.65 -20.19 -10.45
CA ASN A 280 -7.86 -21.62 -10.26
C ASN A 280 -9.06 -22.05 -11.10
N PHE A 281 -8.92 -23.11 -11.88
CA PHE A 281 -9.99 -23.63 -12.74
C PHE A 281 -10.62 -24.87 -12.08
N ASN A 282 -11.94 -24.99 -12.19
CA ASN A 282 -12.72 -25.97 -11.44
C ASN A 282 -12.52 -25.80 -9.92
N SER A 283 -12.58 -24.55 -9.47
CA SER A 283 -12.40 -24.15 -8.10
C SER A 283 -13.65 -24.44 -7.28
N ALA A 284 -13.58 -25.42 -6.39
CA ALA A 284 -14.62 -25.68 -5.39
C ALA A 284 -14.72 -24.48 -4.43
N HIS A 285 -15.70 -23.62 -4.68
CA HIS A 285 -16.00 -22.39 -3.96
C HIS A 285 -17.29 -22.57 -3.13
N ASP A 286 -17.49 -21.72 -2.12
CA ASP A 286 -18.65 -21.76 -1.21
C ASP A 286 -18.92 -23.13 -0.54
N ASN A 287 -17.86 -23.93 -0.35
CA ASN A 287 -17.97 -25.17 0.41
C ASN A 287 -18.01 -24.89 1.92
N THR A 288 -18.45 -25.88 2.69
CA THR A 288 -18.52 -25.78 4.16
C THR A 288 -17.15 -25.94 4.86
N GLY A 289 -16.05 -25.80 4.12
CA GLY A 289 -14.68 -26.04 4.60
C GLY A 289 -14.27 -27.52 4.63
N ASN A 290 -15.08 -28.41 4.05
CA ASN A 290 -14.75 -29.82 3.85
C ASN A 290 -14.07 -30.04 2.49
N ILE A 291 -13.30 -31.13 2.36
CA ILE A 291 -12.64 -31.53 1.11
C ILE A 291 -13.59 -32.31 0.15
N ILE A 292 -14.91 -32.12 0.31
CA ILE A 292 -15.96 -32.83 -0.41
C ILE A 292 -16.93 -31.79 -0.97
N THR A 293 -17.27 -31.88 -2.25
CA THR A 293 -18.27 -31.03 -2.92
C THR A 293 -19.55 -31.84 -3.15
N ASP A 294 -20.65 -31.40 -2.54
CA ASP A 294 -21.94 -32.07 -2.61
C ASP A 294 -22.84 -31.43 -3.67
N LEU A 295 -23.01 -32.10 -4.80
CA LEU A 295 -23.90 -31.68 -5.89
C LEU A 295 -25.21 -32.47 -5.84
N ILE A 296 -26.33 -31.79 -5.66
CA ILE A 296 -27.66 -32.42 -5.55
C ILE A 296 -28.34 -32.32 -6.90
N PHE A 297 -28.76 -33.46 -7.45
CA PHE A 297 -29.44 -33.52 -8.74
C PHE A 297 -30.90 -33.96 -8.59
N ASN A 298 -31.78 -33.34 -9.37
CA ASN A 298 -33.12 -33.85 -9.60
C ASN A 298 -33.11 -34.80 -10.79
N SER A 299 -33.90 -35.87 -10.70
CA SER A 299 -34.20 -36.71 -11.87
C SER A 299 -35.34 -36.06 -12.65
N VAL A 300 -35.06 -35.61 -13.86
CA VAL A 300 -36.04 -35.04 -14.80
C VAL A 300 -36.06 -35.93 -16.04
N GLY A 301 -37.01 -36.86 -16.09
CA GLY A 301 -37.03 -37.90 -17.12
C GLY A 301 -35.80 -38.82 -17.02
N ASN A 302 -35.02 -38.90 -18.10
CA ASN A 302 -33.77 -39.68 -18.16
C ASN A 302 -32.51 -38.82 -17.93
N GLN A 303 -32.67 -37.56 -17.52
CA GLN A 303 -31.57 -36.63 -17.28
C GLN A 303 -31.47 -36.29 -15.79
N LEU A 304 -30.25 -35.97 -15.36
CA LEU A 304 -29.98 -35.38 -14.07
C LEU A 304 -29.77 -33.88 -14.30
N GLU A 305 -30.61 -33.07 -13.67
CA GLU A 305 -30.49 -31.62 -13.67
C GLU A 305 -30.02 -31.16 -12.29
N LEU A 306 -29.04 -30.25 -12.24
CA LEU A 306 -28.53 -29.74 -10.97
C LEU A 306 -29.66 -29.03 -10.23
N ASN A 307 -29.89 -29.40 -8.98
CA ASN A 307 -30.83 -28.73 -8.11
C ASN A 307 -30.13 -27.54 -7.46
N GLU A 308 -30.16 -26.38 -8.13
CA GLU A 308 -29.56 -25.13 -7.66
C GLU A 308 -30.13 -24.63 -6.33
N ARG A 309 -31.33 -25.06 -5.93
CA ARG A 309 -31.93 -24.68 -4.64
C ARG A 309 -31.38 -25.46 -3.46
N LEU A 310 -30.95 -26.71 -3.69
CA LEU A 310 -30.42 -27.59 -2.64
C LEU A 310 -28.89 -27.66 -2.67
N THR A 311 -28.28 -27.49 -3.85
CA THR A 311 -26.83 -27.42 -4.01
C THR A 311 -26.34 -26.07 -3.47
N ARG A 312 -25.53 -26.11 -2.43
CA ARG A 312 -24.91 -24.91 -1.84
C ARG A 312 -23.48 -24.69 -2.32
N ASP A 313 -22.77 -25.79 -2.60
CA ASP A 313 -21.41 -25.73 -3.09
C ASP A 313 -21.39 -25.31 -4.56
N SER A 314 -20.37 -24.58 -4.95
CA SER A 314 -20.21 -24.07 -6.31
C SER A 314 -18.84 -24.44 -6.87
N ILE A 315 -18.76 -24.63 -8.19
CA ILE A 315 -17.49 -24.87 -8.89
C ILE A 315 -17.40 -23.81 -9.98
N TRP A 316 -16.30 -23.04 -9.99
CA TRP A 316 -16.06 -21.95 -10.93
C TRP A 316 -14.73 -22.12 -11.67
#